data_AF-W9NE52-F1
#
_entry.id   AF-W9NE52-F1
#
_cell.length_a   1.000
_cell.length_b   1.000
_cell.length_c   1.000
_cell.angle_alpha   90.00
_cell.angle_beta   90.00
_cell.angle_gamma   90.00
#
_symmetry.space_group_name_H-M   'P 1'
#
loop_
_entity.id
_entity.type
_entity.pdbx_description
1 polymer ?
#
loop_
_entity_poly.entity_id
_entity_poly.type
_entity_poly.pdbx_seq_one_letter_code
_entity_poly.pdbx_strand_id
1 'polypeptide(L)'
;MHSASVCREQKTACLHAVKSLFRRIAVLSDNLGDPEPGKIVWGWGLEACQTFLDLCSARHPVALVILGHFTVLMSYNQEHWCLRDWPSGLLSYIKGLLGDEWEDAMKWPGGLVFGIETLAPIGLPRLLAPA
;
A
#
# COMPACT_ATOMS: atom_id res chain seq x y z
N MET A 1 10.04 -24.97 -20.67
CA MET A 1 10.27 -23.56 -21.08
C MET A 1 9.10 -22.62 -20.74
N HIS A 2 7.83 -23.02 -20.92
CA HIS A 2 6.66 -22.16 -20.65
C HIS A 2 6.56 -21.66 -19.20
N SER A 3 6.78 -22.52 -18.20
CA SER A 3 6.73 -22.17 -16.76
C SER A 3 7.76 -21.10 -16.33
N ALA A 4 8.97 -21.13 -16.90
CA ALA A 4 9.99 -20.12 -16.60
C ALA A 4 9.67 -18.74 -17.19
N SER A 5 8.94 -18.69 -18.30
CA SER A 5 8.47 -17.44 -18.90
C SER A 5 7.38 -16.80 -18.05
N VAL A 6 6.38 -17.59 -17.64
CA VAL A 6 5.28 -17.14 -16.77
C VAL A 6 5.80 -16.63 -15.43
N CYS A 7 6.73 -17.35 -14.80
CA CYS A 7 7.33 -16.91 -13.54
C CYS A 7 8.08 -15.56 -13.67
N ARG A 8 8.77 -15.32 -14.80
CA ARG A 8 9.44 -14.03 -15.05
C ARG A 8 8.44 -12.89 -15.23
N GLU A 9 7.33 -13.15 -15.91
CA GLU A 9 6.26 -12.18 -16.13
C GLU A 9 5.59 -11.78 -14.82
N GLN A 10 5.21 -12.76 -13.98
CA GLN A 10 4.64 -12.54 -12.65
C GLN A 10 5.57 -11.71 -11.76
N LYS A 11 6.86 -12.04 -11.73
CA LYS A 11 7.87 -11.26 -10.98
C LYS A 11 7.97 -9.83 -11.47
N THR A 12 7.92 -9.63 -12.79
CA THR A 12 7.98 -8.30 -13.41
C THR A 12 6.75 -7.47 -13.05
N ALA A 13 5.56 -8.09 -13.09
CA ALA A 13 4.31 -7.44 -12.72
C ALA A 13 4.30 -7.00 -11.25
N CYS A 14 4.69 -7.89 -10.32
CA CYS A 14 4.81 -7.55 -8.90
C CYS A 14 5.86 -6.44 -8.67
N LEU A 15 7.01 -6.52 -9.33
CA LEU A 15 8.07 -5.52 -9.19
C LEU A 15 7.62 -4.15 -9.70
N HIS A 16 6.87 -4.11 -10.81
CA HIS A 16 6.32 -2.87 -11.32
C HIS A 16 5.30 -2.27 -10.34
N ALA A 17 4.35 -3.09 -9.86
CA ALA A 17 3.31 -2.67 -8.93
C ALA A 17 3.89 -2.09 -7.63
N VAL A 18 4.87 -2.76 -7.03
CA VAL A 18 5.48 -2.30 -5.77
C VAL A 18 6.31 -1.02 -5.97
N LYS A 19 7.04 -0.90 -7.09
CA LYS A 19 7.82 0.31 -7.40
C LYS A 19 6.93 1.52 -7.62
N SER A 20 5.87 1.38 -8.42
CA SER A 20 4.94 2.48 -8.65
C SER A 20 4.20 2.87 -7.38
N LEU A 21 3.87 1.90 -6.53
CA LEU A 21 3.23 2.13 -5.23
C LEU A 21 4.12 2.98 -4.31
N PHE A 22 5.35 2.53 -4.05
CA PHE A 22 6.26 3.25 -3.16
C PHE A 22 6.62 4.64 -3.67
N ARG A 23 6.75 4.82 -4.99
CA ARG A 23 6.95 6.15 -5.58
C ARG A 23 5.78 7.09 -5.24
N ARG A 24 4.54 6.62 -5.31
CA ARG A 24 3.35 7.41 -5.00
C ARG A 24 3.23 7.71 -3.50
N ILE A 25 3.57 6.73 -2.65
CA ILE A 25 3.64 6.94 -1.19
C ILE A 25 4.66 8.02 -0.86
N ALA A 26 5.85 7.98 -1.46
CA ALA A 26 6.88 9.00 -1.26
C ALA A 26 6.38 10.39 -1.69
N VAL A 27 5.78 10.50 -2.88
CA VAL A 27 5.21 11.77 -3.37
C VAL A 27 4.14 12.33 -2.43
N LEU A 28 3.22 11.50 -1.93
CA LEU A 28 2.19 11.97 -0.99
C LEU A 28 2.78 12.35 0.36
N SER A 29 3.73 11.57 0.86
CA SER A 29 4.43 11.85 2.11
C SER A 29 5.16 13.19 2.08
N ASP A 30 5.77 13.54 0.94
CA ASP A 30 6.50 14.80 0.76
C ASP A 30 5.57 16.01 0.54
N ASN A 31 4.30 15.78 0.17
CA ASN A 31 3.32 16.81 -0.18
C ASN A 31 2.04 16.70 0.67
N LEU A 32 2.19 16.44 1.98
CA LEU A 32 1.05 16.40 2.91
C LEU A 32 0.25 17.72 2.85
N GLY A 33 -1.06 17.63 2.61
CA GLY A 33 -1.97 18.78 2.55
C GLY A 33 -2.24 19.34 1.14
N ASP A 34 -1.66 18.75 0.09
CA ASP A 34 -2.03 19.04 -1.30
C ASP A 34 -3.49 18.56 -1.57
N PRO A 35 -4.36 19.37 -2.21
CA PRO A 35 -5.77 19.02 -2.48
C PRO A 35 -6.03 17.82 -3.40
N GLU A 36 -5.03 17.18 -4.01
CA GLU A 36 -5.25 16.06 -4.94
C GLU A 36 -4.77 14.64 -4.49
N PRO A 37 -4.90 14.21 -3.21
CA PRO A 37 -4.46 12.87 -2.81
C PRO A 37 -5.21 11.78 -3.58
N GLY A 38 -6.50 12.01 -3.87
CA GLY A 38 -7.36 11.07 -4.58
C GLY A 38 -6.81 10.64 -5.94
N LYS A 39 -6.25 11.56 -6.76
CA LYS A 39 -5.69 11.19 -8.07
C LYS A 39 -4.51 10.23 -7.93
N ILE A 40 -3.70 10.43 -6.90
CA ILE A 40 -2.52 9.59 -6.65
C ILE A 40 -2.94 8.21 -6.14
N VAL A 41 -3.94 8.14 -5.24
CA VAL A 41 -4.49 6.86 -4.74
C VAL A 41 -5.18 6.08 -5.86
N TRP A 42 -6.18 6.68 -6.52
CA TRP A 42 -6.99 6.02 -7.55
C TRP A 42 -6.17 5.69 -8.80
N GLY A 43 -5.22 6.55 -9.17
CA GLY A 43 -4.36 6.31 -10.33
C GLY A 43 -3.52 5.04 -10.21
N TRP A 44 -3.09 4.66 -9.00
CA TRP A 44 -2.35 3.41 -8.82
C TRP A 44 -3.21 2.17 -9.11
N GLY A 45 -4.46 2.16 -8.63
CA GLY A 45 -5.38 1.04 -8.85
C GLY A 45 -5.72 0.83 -10.33
N LEU A 46 -5.80 1.92 -11.10
CA LEU A 46 -6.05 1.88 -12.55
C LEU A 46 -4.82 1.47 -13.37
N GLU A 47 -3.61 1.75 -12.88
CA GLU A 47 -2.35 1.40 -13.54
C GLU A 47 -1.85 -0.01 -13.20
N ALA A 48 -2.44 -0.66 -12.20
CA ALA A 48 -2.07 -2.01 -11.81
C ALA A 48 -2.27 -2.98 -12.99
N CYS A 49 -1.21 -3.69 -13.37
CA CYS A 49 -1.25 -4.62 -14.50
C CYS A 49 -2.18 -5.81 -14.21
N GLN A 50 -2.89 -6.29 -15.23
CA GLN A 50 -3.81 -7.44 -15.12
C GLN A 50 -3.14 -8.66 -14.48
N THR A 51 -1.89 -8.99 -14.85
CA THR A 51 -1.14 -10.11 -14.27
C THR A 51 -0.99 -10.00 -12.75
N PHE A 52 -0.80 -8.78 -12.23
CA PHE A 52 -0.73 -8.55 -10.79
C PHE A 52 -2.10 -8.74 -10.13
N LEU A 53 -3.18 -8.25 -10.77
CA LEU A 53 -4.55 -8.43 -10.28
C LEU A 53 -4.96 -9.90 -10.28
N ASP A 54 -4.52 -10.68 -11.27
CA ASP A 54 -4.74 -12.12 -11.32
C ASP A 54 -4.02 -12.83 -10.17
N LEU A 55 -2.78 -12.41 -9.83
CA LEU A 55 -2.06 -12.93 -8.66
C LEU A 55 -2.75 -12.57 -7.34
N CYS A 56 -3.28 -11.35 -7.21
CA CYS A 56 -4.09 -10.95 -6.05
C CYS A 56 -5.34 -11.83 -5.93
N SER A 57 -6.03 -12.08 -7.05
CA SER A 57 -7.23 -12.92 -7.11
C SER A 57 -6.91 -14.38 -6.76
N ALA A 58 -5.75 -14.87 -7.18
CA ALA A 58 -5.21 -16.18 -6.81
C ALA A 58 -4.63 -16.23 -5.38
N ARG A 59 -4.73 -15.13 -4.61
CA ARG A 59 -4.20 -15.01 -3.24
C ARG A 59 -2.71 -15.32 -3.13
N HIS A 60 -1.96 -14.99 -4.18
CA HIS A 60 -0.51 -15.18 -4.17
C HIS A 60 0.11 -14.30 -3.06
N PRO A 61 0.88 -14.86 -2.11
CA PRO A 61 1.30 -14.13 -0.91
C PRO A 61 2.04 -12.82 -1.20
N VAL A 62 2.99 -12.83 -2.15
CA VAL A 62 3.72 -11.61 -2.55
C VAL A 62 2.80 -10.52 -3.10
N ALA A 63 1.76 -10.90 -3.84
CA ALA A 63 0.83 -9.92 -4.41
C ALA A 63 -0.06 -9.33 -3.31
N LEU A 64 -0.49 -10.16 -2.36
CA LEU A 64 -1.24 -9.72 -1.18
C LEU A 64 -0.41 -8.79 -0.27
N VAL A 65 0.89 -9.02 -0.10
CA VAL A 65 1.78 -8.10 0.64
C VAL A 65 1.83 -6.72 -0.03
N ILE A 66 1.99 -6.69 -1.36
CA ILE A 66 1.97 -5.43 -2.12
C ILE A 66 0.61 -4.73 -1.98
N LEU A 67 -0.49 -5.49 -2.05
CA LEU A 67 -1.83 -4.95 -1.82
C LEU A 67 -2.02 -4.45 -0.37
N GLY A 68 -1.36 -5.11 0.58
CA GLY A 68 -1.28 -4.68 1.97
C GLY A 68 -0.62 -3.31 2.09
N HIS A 69 0.47 -3.06 1.38
CA HIS A 69 1.10 -1.74 1.31
C HIS A 69 0.21 -0.69 0.62
N PHE A 70 -0.65 -1.09 -0.32
CA PHE A 70 -1.59 -0.17 -0.95
C PHE A 70 -2.58 0.43 0.06
N THR A 71 -2.93 -0.28 1.14
CA THR A 71 -3.77 0.28 2.21
C THR A 71 -3.15 1.51 2.88
N VAL A 72 -1.81 1.61 2.91
CA VAL A 72 -1.10 2.81 3.37
C VAL A 72 -1.31 3.97 2.40
N LEU A 73 -1.26 3.71 1.09
CA LEU A 73 -1.56 4.75 0.10
C LEU A 73 -3.00 5.26 0.27
N MET A 74 -3.95 4.36 0.54
CA MET A 74 -5.35 4.71 0.77
C MET A 74 -5.55 5.55 2.04
N SER A 75 -4.74 5.35 3.09
CA SER A 75 -4.87 6.08 4.35
C SER A 75 -4.52 7.56 4.25
N TYR A 76 -3.93 8.03 3.16
CA TYR A 76 -3.69 9.46 2.90
C TYR A 76 -4.94 10.21 2.41
N ASN A 77 -6.03 9.53 2.06
CA ASN A 77 -7.24 10.14 1.51
C ASN A 77 -8.52 9.77 2.29
N GLN A 78 -8.43 9.76 3.62
CA GLN A 78 -9.53 9.37 4.54
C GLN A 78 -10.73 10.32 4.53
N GLU A 79 -10.60 11.51 3.93
CA GLU A 79 -11.71 12.44 3.76
C GLU A 79 -12.79 11.90 2.80
N HIS A 80 -12.42 10.99 1.90
CA HIS A 80 -13.37 10.27 1.08
C HIS A 80 -14.03 9.12 1.85
N TRP A 81 -15.37 9.11 1.85
CA TRP A 81 -16.19 8.16 2.61
C TRP A 81 -15.82 6.68 2.37
N CYS A 82 -15.45 6.31 1.14
CA CYS A 82 -15.08 4.94 0.80
C CYS A 82 -13.67 4.53 1.26
N LEU A 83 -12.82 5.47 1.68
CA LEU A 83 -11.44 5.24 2.12
C LEU A 83 -11.26 5.40 3.63
N ARG A 84 -12.34 5.69 4.36
CA ARG A 84 -12.30 5.83 5.83
C ARG A 84 -12.06 4.47 6.51
N ASP A 85 -12.88 3.47 6.19
CA ASP A 85 -12.82 2.15 6.85
C ASP A 85 -12.18 1.06 5.95
N TRP A 86 -12.03 1.35 4.66
CA TRP A 86 -11.50 0.38 3.71
C TRP A 86 -10.03 0.00 3.95
N PRO A 87 -9.11 0.92 4.27
CA PRO A 87 -7.71 0.57 4.51
C PRO A 87 -7.55 -0.46 5.63
N SER A 88 -8.21 -0.24 6.76
CA SER A 88 -8.12 -1.12 7.94
C SER A 88 -8.84 -2.45 7.71
N GLY A 89 -10.01 -2.44 7.07
CA GLY A 89 -10.73 -3.66 6.71
C GLY A 89 -9.96 -4.54 5.73
N LEU A 90 -9.43 -3.95 4.65
CA LEU A 90 -8.64 -4.66 3.65
C LEU A 90 -7.34 -5.21 4.25
N LEU A 91 -6.65 -4.42 5.07
CA LEU A 91 -5.41 -4.85 5.71
C LEU A 91 -5.65 -6.03 6.66
N SER A 92 -6.72 -5.99 7.45
CA SER A 92 -7.10 -7.10 8.34
C SER A 92 -7.41 -8.37 7.56
N TYR A 93 -8.15 -8.24 6.45
CA TYR A 93 -8.45 -9.37 5.57
C TYR A 93 -7.17 -9.99 4.98
N ILE A 94 -6.25 -9.16 4.46
CA ILE A 94 -4.98 -9.61 3.91
C ILE A 94 -4.13 -10.32 4.96
N LYS A 95 -4.02 -9.75 6.16
CA LYS A 95 -3.29 -10.39 7.28
C LYS A 95 -3.88 -11.74 7.66
N GLY A 96 -5.21 -11.92 7.57
CA GLY A 96 -5.85 -13.22 7.82
C GLY A 96 -5.66 -14.26 6.71
N LEU A 97 -5.27 -13.84 5.50
CA LEU A 97 -4.93 -14.74 4.40
C LEU A 97 -3.44 -15.13 4.38
N LEU A 98 -2.59 -14.27 4.92
CA LEU A 98 -1.16 -14.49 5.01
C LEU A 98 -0.83 -15.27 6.30
N GLY A 99 0.15 -16.16 6.24
CA GLY A 99 0.69 -16.81 7.44
C GLY A 99 1.69 -15.92 8.18
N ASP A 100 2.10 -16.40 9.36
CA ASP A 100 3.02 -15.71 10.26
C ASP A 100 4.36 -15.34 9.58
N GLU A 101 4.76 -16.06 8.53
CA GLU A 101 5.97 -15.78 7.78
C GLU A 101 5.99 -14.42 7.06
N TRP A 102 4.83 -13.76 6.93
CA TRP A 102 4.72 -12.42 6.34
C TRP A 102 4.52 -11.31 7.36
N GLU A 103 4.53 -11.60 8.67
CA GLU A 103 4.30 -10.58 9.71
C GLU A 103 5.26 -9.41 9.61
N ASP A 104 6.56 -9.68 9.40
CA ASP A 104 7.59 -8.65 9.26
C ASP A 104 7.31 -7.72 8.07
N ALA A 105 6.89 -8.29 6.94
CA ALA A 105 6.52 -7.51 5.76
C ALA A 105 5.25 -6.68 6.02
N MET A 106 4.33 -7.17 6.83
CA MET A 106 3.04 -6.52 7.13
C MET A 106 3.08 -5.58 8.35
N LYS A 107 4.22 -5.52 9.07
CA LYS A 107 4.40 -4.69 10.26
C LYS A 107 4.23 -3.22 9.98
N TRP A 108 4.91 -2.70 8.94
CA TRP A 108 4.87 -1.27 8.60
C TRP A 108 3.46 -0.79 8.19
N PRO A 109 2.72 -1.47 7.28
CA PRO A 109 1.32 -1.12 7.01
C PRO A 109 0.43 -1.19 8.24
N GLY A 110 0.62 -2.20 9.09
CA GLY A 110 -0.13 -2.37 10.32
C GLY A 110 0.06 -1.20 11.29
N GLY A 111 1.30 -0.74 11.46
CA GLY A 111 1.63 0.41 12.30
C GLY A 111 0.88 1.66 11.87
N LEU A 112 0.90 1.96 10.57
CA LEU A 112 0.28 3.16 10.00
C LEU A 112 -1.25 3.11 9.93
N VAL A 113 -1.81 1.99 9.49
CA VAL A 113 -3.25 1.88 9.22
C VAL A 113 -4.06 1.65 10.48
N PHE A 114 -3.54 0.88 11.45
CA PHE A 114 -4.23 0.65 12.72
C PHE A 114 -3.83 1.66 13.82
N GLY A 115 -2.93 2.59 13.52
CA GLY A 115 -2.51 3.64 14.45
C GLY A 115 -1.68 3.16 15.64
N ILE A 116 -1.02 2.00 15.53
CA ILE A 116 -0.11 1.49 16.57
C ILE A 116 1.23 2.26 16.51
N GLU A 117 1.61 2.72 15.33
CA GLU A 117 2.58 3.80 15.17
C GLU A 117 1.77 5.06 14.84
N THR A 118 1.56 5.92 15.83
CA THR A 118 1.20 7.31 15.56
C THR A 118 2.16 7.85 14.50
N LEU A 119 1.65 8.49 13.46
CA LEU A 119 2.37 9.37 12.53
C LEU A 119 3.00 10.60 13.26
N ALA A 120 3.52 10.43 14.47
CA ALA A 120 4.53 11.30 15.02
C ALA A 120 5.81 11.03 14.21
N PRO A 121 6.40 12.07 13.62
CA PRO A 121 6.82 12.00 12.24
C PRO A 121 8.11 11.19 12.11
N ILE A 122 8.20 10.51 10.98
CA ILE A 122 9.43 10.11 10.32
C ILE A 122 10.33 11.37 10.26
N GLY A 123 11.17 11.57 11.27
CA GLY A 123 12.33 12.45 11.25
C GLY A 123 12.17 13.93 10.87
N LEU A 124 10.99 14.56 10.96
CA LEU A 124 10.84 15.99 10.64
C LEU A 124 10.98 16.87 11.92
N PRO A 125 11.85 17.90 11.93
CA PRO A 125 12.02 18.77 13.10
C PRO A 125 10.71 19.47 13.46
N ARG A 126 10.33 19.41 14.73
CA ARG A 126 9.18 20.15 15.30
C ARG A 126 9.36 21.65 15.10
N LEU A 127 8.77 22.21 14.05
CA LEU A 127 8.58 23.65 13.94
C LEU A 127 7.29 24.05 14.67
N LEU A 128 7.51 24.56 15.88
CA LEU A 128 6.76 25.63 16.56
C LEU A 128 5.23 25.51 16.59
N ALA A 129 4.70 25.05 17.73
CA ALA A 129 3.38 25.48 18.18
C ALA A 129 3.50 26.89 18.80
N PRO A 130 2.60 27.85 18.50
CA PRO A 130 2.57 29.12 19.21
C PRO A 130 1.98 28.94 20.61
N ALA A 131 2.41 29.82 21.52
CA ALA A 131 2.03 29.90 22.93
C ALA A 131 0.57 30.32 23.13
#